data_AF-A0A2E7NE98-F1
#
_entry.id   AF-A0A2E7NE98-F1
#
_cell.length_a   1.000
_cell.length_b   1.000
_cell.length_c   1.000
_cell.angle_alpha   90.00
_cell.angle_beta   90.00
_cell.angle_gamma   90.00
#
_symmetry.space_group_name_H-M   'P 1'
#
loop_
_entity.id
_entity.type
_entity.pdbx_description
1 polymer ?
#
loop_
_entity_poly.entity_id
_entity_poly.type
_entity_poly.pdbx_seq_one_letter_code
_entity_poly.pdbx_strand_id
1 'polypeptide(L)'
;MYTFLVVFTAIIVFLVVYGYLHLKLVKKKFAKATEEDQKRRQERLDNLPVIPLSERDDEAIYQWSFHHGDRLVARAVGPEIDEASKKVRFTEITDSDLLLLPDECHFRKYKLEIDTVGDAKKTDTTNSEEGRILRQVTAQITGYVEH
;
A
#
# COMPACT_ATOMS: atom_id res chain seq x y z
N MET A 1 -5.14 -4.33 -58.65
CA MET A 1 -4.00 -4.54 -57.72
C MET A 1 -3.88 -3.39 -56.71
N TYR A 2 -3.95 -2.12 -57.13
CA TYR A 2 -3.81 -0.94 -56.24
C TYR A 2 -4.94 -0.78 -55.19
N THR A 3 -6.18 -1.11 -55.56
CA THR A 3 -7.36 -1.01 -54.67
C THR A 3 -7.28 -1.95 -53.46
N PHE A 4 -6.76 -3.16 -53.62
CA PHE A 4 -6.57 -4.11 -52.53
C PHE A 4 -5.53 -3.62 -51.51
N LEU A 5 -4.46 -2.99 -51.97
CA LEU A 5 -3.41 -2.44 -51.10
C LEU A 5 -3.95 -1.33 -50.20
N VAL A 6 -4.76 -0.42 -50.76
CA VAL A 6 -5.36 0.71 -50.02
C VAL A 6 -6.39 0.25 -48.99
N VAL A 7 -7.19 -0.77 -49.33
CA VAL A 7 -8.15 -1.34 -48.38
C VAL A 7 -7.43 -2.05 -47.24
N PHE A 8 -6.36 -2.78 -47.55
CA PHE A 8 -5.57 -3.48 -46.53
C PHE A 8 -4.88 -2.50 -45.56
N THR A 9 -4.30 -1.40 -46.05
CA THR A 9 -3.70 -0.38 -45.18
C THR A 9 -4.75 0.33 -44.32
N ALA A 10 -5.93 0.64 -44.87
CA ALA A 10 -7.02 1.24 -44.10
C ALA A 10 -7.50 0.33 -42.95
N ILE A 11 -7.58 -0.99 -43.18
CA ILE A 11 -7.96 -1.96 -42.16
C ILE A 11 -6.91 -2.03 -41.05
N ILE A 12 -5.61 -2.05 -41.39
CA ILE A 12 -4.54 -2.06 -40.37
C ILE A 12 -4.60 -0.79 -39.52
N VAL A 13 -4.73 0.39 -40.15
CA VAL A 13 -4.83 1.65 -39.42
C VAL A 13 -6.05 1.65 -38.50
N PHE A 14 -7.20 1.15 -38.97
CA PHE A 14 -8.40 1.03 -38.16
C PHE A 14 -8.19 0.09 -36.95
N LEU A 15 -7.56 -1.07 -37.14
CA LEU A 15 -7.26 -2.01 -36.05
C LEU A 15 -6.28 -1.42 -35.02
N VAL A 16 -5.27 -0.68 -35.47
CA VAL A 16 -4.31 0.00 -34.59
C VAL A 16 -4.99 1.10 -33.77
N VAL A 17 -5.81 1.94 -34.42
CA VAL A 17 -6.55 3.01 -33.74
C VAL A 17 -7.57 2.44 -32.76
N TYR A 18 -8.31 1.41 -33.16
CA TYR A 18 -9.26 0.73 -32.29
C TYR A 18 -8.57 0.06 -31.09
N GLY A 19 -7.46 -0.64 -31.33
CA GLY A 19 -6.65 -1.26 -30.27
C GLY A 19 -6.10 -0.22 -29.29
N TYR A 20 -5.63 0.92 -29.78
CA TYR A 20 -5.17 2.02 -28.94
C TYR A 20 -6.29 2.62 -28.07
N LEU A 21 -7.46 2.88 -28.65
CA LEU A 21 -8.65 3.37 -27.94
C LEU A 21 -9.11 2.38 -26.87
N HIS A 22 -9.17 1.09 -27.20
CA HIS A 22 -9.55 0.04 -26.26
C HIS A 22 -8.56 -0.03 -25.10
N LEU A 23 -7.25 -0.01 -25.37
CA LEU A 23 -6.22 -0.02 -24.33
C LEU A 23 -6.33 1.20 -23.41
N LYS A 24 -6.62 2.38 -23.96
CA LYS A 24 -6.82 3.61 -23.18
C LYS A 24 -8.04 3.53 -22.27
N LEU A 25 -9.15 2.96 -22.75
CA LEU A 25 -10.37 2.76 -21.95
C LEU A 25 -10.13 1.76 -20.82
N VAL A 26 -9.44 0.65 -21.11
CA VAL A 26 -9.08 -0.36 -20.11
C VAL A 26 -8.19 0.25 -19.03
N LYS A 27 -7.12 0.96 -19.40
CA LYS A 27 -6.25 1.67 -18.44
C LYS A 27 -7.03 2.64 -17.56
N LYS A 28 -7.99 3.39 -18.14
CA LYS A 28 -8.83 4.33 -17.38
C LYS A 28 -9.75 3.63 -16.38
N LYS A 29 -10.30 2.46 -16.73
CA LYS A 29 -11.12 1.65 -15.80
C LYS A 29 -10.28 1.14 -14.62
N PHE A 30 -9.10 0.60 -14.91
CA PHE A 30 -8.19 0.13 -13.85
C PHE A 30 -7.73 1.27 -12.94
N ALA A 31 -7.38 2.43 -13.49
CA ALA A 31 -7.00 3.60 -12.68
C ALA A 31 -8.12 4.04 -11.73
N LYS A 32 -9.36 4.12 -12.20
CA LYS A 32 -10.53 4.46 -11.36
C LYS A 32 -10.79 3.45 -10.26
N ALA A 33 -10.67 2.15 -10.57
CA ALA A 33 -10.86 1.10 -9.56
C ALA A 33 -9.81 1.21 -8.45
N THR A 34 -8.55 1.50 -8.79
CA THR A 34 -7.49 1.72 -7.81
C THR A 34 -7.76 2.94 -6.92
N GLU A 35 -8.21 4.06 -7.50
CA GLU A 35 -8.56 5.27 -6.74
C GLU A 35 -9.73 5.02 -5.77
N GLU A 36 -10.78 4.33 -6.20
CA GLU A 36 -11.92 3.97 -5.35
C GLU A 36 -11.50 3.03 -4.20
N ASP A 37 -10.62 2.07 -4.46
CA ASP A 37 -10.08 1.17 -3.44
C ASP A 37 -9.19 1.92 -2.42
N GLN A 38 -8.34 2.84 -2.88
CA GLN A 38 -7.55 3.70 -2.00
C GLN A 38 -8.46 4.56 -1.12
N LYS A 39 -9.50 5.17 -1.71
CA LYS A 39 -10.45 5.98 -0.94
C LYS A 39 -11.18 5.15 0.12
N ARG A 40 -11.64 3.94 -0.22
CA ARG A 40 -12.27 3.02 0.75
C ARG A 40 -11.31 2.61 1.87
N ARG A 41 -10.03 2.40 1.56
CA ARG A 41 -9.01 2.12 2.59
C ARG A 41 -8.78 3.31 3.49
N GLN A 42 -8.71 4.52 2.94
CA GLN A 42 -8.61 5.74 3.72
C GLN A 42 -9.83 5.93 4.65
N GLU A 43 -11.05 5.74 4.14
CA GLU A 43 -12.26 5.82 4.95
C GLU A 43 -12.26 4.77 6.07
N ARG A 44 -11.78 3.54 5.82
CA ARG A 44 -11.61 2.53 6.88
C ARG A 44 -10.57 2.94 7.91
N LEU A 45 -9.43 3.46 7.43
CA LEU A 45 -8.38 4.00 8.29
C LEU A 45 -8.95 5.09 9.20
N ASP A 46 -9.74 6.03 8.67
CA ASP A 46 -10.36 7.15 9.39
C ASP A 46 -11.45 6.72 10.39
N ASN A 47 -12.03 5.53 10.23
CA ASN A 47 -13.06 4.98 11.13
C ASN A 47 -12.50 4.12 12.28
N LEU A 48 -11.20 3.78 12.29
CA LEU A 48 -10.55 3.11 13.43
C LEU A 48 -10.65 3.94 14.74
N PRO A 49 -10.51 3.31 15.91
CA PRO A 49 -10.32 4.07 17.14
C PRO A 49 -8.94 4.75 17.16
N VAL A 50 -8.88 5.98 17.68
CA VAL A 50 -7.61 6.66 17.97
C VAL A 50 -7.07 6.10 19.28
N ILE A 51 -5.84 5.61 19.26
CA ILE A 51 -5.22 4.99 20.43
C ILE A 51 -4.27 6.00 21.08
N PRO A 52 -4.50 6.38 22.36
CA PRO A 52 -3.61 7.30 23.06
C PRO A 52 -2.22 6.67 23.25
N LEU A 53 -1.19 7.52 23.30
CA LEU A 53 0.21 7.10 23.48
C LEU A 53 0.42 6.12 24.65
N SER A 54 -0.36 6.26 25.73
CA SER A 54 -0.29 5.42 26.93
C SER A 54 -0.78 3.98 26.73
N GLU A 55 -1.60 3.73 25.72
CA GLU A 55 -2.17 2.39 25.42
C GLU A 55 -1.50 1.76 24.19
N ARG A 56 -0.41 2.35 23.69
CA ARG A 56 0.27 1.83 22.52
C ARG A 56 1.04 0.56 22.85
N ASP A 57 0.71 -0.48 22.11
CA ASP A 57 1.45 -1.74 22.10
C ASP A 57 2.82 -1.58 21.40
N ASP A 58 3.86 -2.19 21.98
CA ASP A 58 5.24 -2.18 21.48
C ASP A 58 5.43 -3.03 20.21
N GLU A 59 4.47 -3.89 19.90
CA GLU A 59 4.43 -4.69 18.68
C GLU A 59 3.52 -4.07 17.60
N ALA A 60 2.83 -2.97 17.91
CA ALA A 60 1.95 -2.31 16.97
C ALA A 60 2.66 -1.24 16.13
N ILE A 61 2.23 -1.15 14.86
CA ILE A 61 2.59 -0.06 13.95
C ILE A 61 1.40 0.89 13.86
N TYR A 62 1.68 2.16 14.10
CA TYR A 62 0.70 3.24 14.00
C TYR A 62 0.99 4.09 12.78
N GLN A 63 -0.04 4.68 12.17
CA GLN A 63 0.11 5.61 11.06
C GLN A 63 -0.77 6.83 11.29
N TRP A 64 -0.22 7.99 10.97
CA TRP A 64 -0.91 9.26 11.14
C TRP A 64 -1.95 9.43 10.02
N SER A 65 -3.22 9.61 10.39
CA SER A 65 -4.26 10.07 9.44
C SER A 65 -4.58 11.54 9.67
N PHE A 66 -4.71 12.29 8.57
CA PHE A 66 -5.02 13.72 8.57
C PHE A 66 -6.29 14.06 9.35
N HIS A 67 -7.29 13.18 9.34
CA HIS A 67 -8.58 13.48 9.97
C HIS A 67 -8.61 13.22 11.47
N HIS A 68 -7.77 12.32 11.98
CA HIS A 68 -7.95 11.78 13.33
C HIS A 68 -6.68 11.30 14.04
N GLY A 69 -5.48 11.61 13.56
CA GLY A 69 -4.22 11.28 14.24
C GLY A 69 -3.79 9.82 14.09
N ASP A 70 -2.91 9.36 15.00
CA ASP A 70 -2.23 8.06 14.94
C ASP A 70 -3.18 6.88 15.22
N ARG A 71 -3.20 5.92 14.29
CA ARG A 71 -4.09 4.74 14.32
C ARG A 71 -3.32 3.46 14.12
N LEU A 72 -3.76 2.38 14.79
CA LEU A 72 -3.18 1.05 14.62
C LEU A 72 -3.48 0.55 13.21
N VAL A 73 -2.44 0.35 12.40
CA VAL A 73 -2.57 -0.08 11.00
C VAL A 73 -1.99 -1.45 10.72
N ALA A 74 -1.14 -1.95 11.62
CA ALA A 74 -0.50 -3.24 11.48
C ALA A 74 0.15 -3.67 12.80
N ARG A 75 0.55 -4.94 12.88
CA ARG A 75 1.39 -5.46 13.98
C ARG A 75 2.66 -6.07 13.42
N ALA A 76 3.79 -5.73 14.03
CA ALA A 76 5.11 -6.20 13.69
C ALA A 76 5.49 -7.46 14.49
N VAL A 77 6.10 -8.41 13.80
CA VAL A 77 6.64 -9.65 14.39
C VAL A 77 8.14 -9.74 14.08
N GLY A 78 8.93 -10.02 15.12
CA GLY A 78 10.39 -10.10 15.03
C GLY A 78 11.05 -8.82 14.48
N PRO A 79 10.87 -7.65 15.14
CA PRO A 79 11.54 -6.42 14.75
C PRO A 79 13.02 -6.45 15.15
N GLU A 80 13.90 -6.30 14.17
CA GLU A 80 15.32 -6.04 14.35
C GLU A 80 15.61 -4.57 14.09
N ILE A 81 16.05 -3.84 15.11
CA ILE A 81 16.37 -2.41 15.01
C ILE A 81 17.88 -2.27 14.90
N ASP A 82 18.34 -1.67 13.81
CA ASP A 82 19.73 -1.28 13.60
C ASP A 82 19.81 0.26 13.64
N GLU A 83 20.10 0.79 14.83
CA GLU A 83 20.24 2.23 15.05
C GLU A 83 21.47 2.81 14.32
N ALA A 84 22.51 2.01 14.06
CA ALA A 84 23.72 2.45 13.39
C ALA A 84 23.46 2.74 11.90
N SER A 85 22.69 1.86 11.24
CA SER A 85 22.28 2.07 9.85
C SER A 85 20.97 2.84 9.70
N LYS A 86 20.31 3.21 10.82
CA LYS A 86 18.98 3.83 10.87
C LYS A 86 17.93 3.01 10.13
N LYS A 87 17.95 1.69 10.29
CA LYS A 87 17.00 0.78 9.63
C LYS A 87 16.32 -0.14 10.64
N VAL A 88 15.08 -0.49 10.35
CA VAL A 88 14.33 -1.52 11.08
C VAL A 88 13.94 -2.61 10.08
N ARG A 89 14.27 -3.86 10.41
CA ARG A 89 13.86 -5.03 9.64
C ARG A 89 12.78 -5.75 10.41
N PHE A 90 11.66 -6.01 9.74
CA PHE A 90 10.58 -6.81 10.27
C PHE A 90 10.59 -8.17 9.58
N THR A 91 10.52 -9.22 10.39
CA THR A 91 10.39 -10.58 9.87
C THR A 91 9.03 -10.72 9.17
N GLU A 92 7.97 -10.29 9.86
CA GLU A 92 6.59 -10.35 9.37
C GLU A 92 5.79 -9.15 9.92
N ILE A 93 4.89 -8.59 9.12
CA ILE A 93 3.93 -7.58 9.51
C ILE A 93 2.54 -8.15 9.20
N THR A 94 1.73 -8.27 10.24
CA THR A 94 0.34 -8.77 10.18
C THR A 94 -0.64 -7.61 10.13
N ASP A 95 -1.86 -7.88 9.63
CA ASP A 95 -2.96 -6.91 9.52
C ASP A 95 -2.68 -5.65 8.69
N SER A 96 -1.73 -5.72 7.76
CA SER A 96 -1.27 -4.58 6.94
C SER A 96 -2.23 -4.14 5.83
N ASP A 97 -3.51 -4.51 5.87
CA ASP A 97 -4.48 -4.11 4.83
C ASP A 97 -4.78 -2.60 4.87
N LEU A 98 -4.69 -2.01 6.06
CA LEU A 98 -4.88 -0.58 6.31
C LEU A 98 -3.57 0.21 6.27
N LEU A 99 -2.44 -0.48 6.14
CA LEU A 99 -1.12 0.14 6.01
C LEU A 99 -1.01 0.79 4.62
N LEU A 100 -0.98 2.12 4.62
CA LEU A 100 -0.78 2.92 3.43
C LEU A 100 0.72 3.10 3.20
N LEU A 101 1.17 2.73 2.01
CA LEU A 101 2.55 2.86 1.56
C LEU A 101 2.60 3.93 0.46
N PRO A 102 3.59 4.83 0.44
CA PRO A 102 4.78 4.92 1.30
C PRO A 102 4.65 5.97 2.42
N ASP A 103 3.56 5.97 3.18
CA ASP A 103 3.34 7.00 4.19
C ASP A 103 4.15 6.72 5.48
N GLU A 104 4.51 7.78 6.22
CA GLU A 104 5.23 7.67 7.50
C GLU A 104 4.44 6.85 8.52
N CYS A 105 5.12 5.97 9.23
CA CYS A 105 4.56 5.15 10.30
C CYS A 105 5.36 5.27 11.59
N HIS A 106 4.69 5.08 12.72
CA HIS A 106 5.25 5.12 14.06
C HIS A 106 5.36 3.70 14.61
N PHE A 107 6.55 3.32 15.04
CA PHE A 107 6.80 2.06 15.70
C PHE A 107 7.61 2.31 16.97
N ARG A 108 7.02 1.99 18.13
CA ARG A 108 7.59 2.33 19.45
C ARG A 108 7.91 3.83 19.53
N LYS A 109 9.20 4.17 19.71
CA LYS A 109 9.72 5.56 19.76
C LYS A 109 10.22 6.07 18.40
N TYR A 110 10.22 5.25 17.36
CA TYR A 110 10.81 5.59 16.06
C TYR A 110 9.72 6.00 15.06
N LYS A 111 10.03 7.02 14.27
CA LYS A 111 9.32 7.30 13.03
C LYS A 111 10.03 6.58 11.90
N LEU A 112 9.27 5.80 11.15
CA LEU A 112 9.73 4.89 10.14
C LEU A 112 9.04 5.21 8.80
N GLU A 113 9.76 4.98 7.71
CA GLU A 113 9.22 4.96 6.36
C GLU A 113 9.55 3.61 5.75
N ILE A 114 8.55 2.90 5.21
CA ILE A 114 8.75 1.56 4.66
C ILE A 114 9.43 1.69 3.29
N ASP A 115 10.66 1.20 3.19
CA ASP A 115 11.51 1.30 2.01
C ASP A 115 11.27 0.10 1.07
N THR A 116 11.35 -1.11 1.61
CA THR A 116 11.22 -2.34 0.81
C THR A 116 10.36 -3.40 1.49
N VAL A 117 9.61 -4.12 0.67
CA VAL A 117 8.78 -5.26 1.06
C VAL A 117 9.23 -6.46 0.24
N GLY A 118 9.72 -7.52 0.89
CA GLY A 118 10.21 -8.72 0.19
C GLY A 118 9.08 -9.59 -0.35
N ASP A 119 8.09 -9.90 0.47
CA ASP A 119 6.92 -10.68 0.07
C ASP A 119 5.64 -10.11 0.67
N ALA A 120 4.55 -10.20 -0.09
CA ALA A 120 3.25 -9.68 0.29
C ALA A 120 2.18 -10.72 -0.04
N LYS A 121 1.63 -11.34 1.00
CA LYS A 121 0.59 -12.36 0.88
C LYS A 121 -0.71 -11.82 1.46
N LYS A 122 -1.77 -11.83 0.66
CA LYS A 122 -3.13 -11.61 1.16
C LYS A 122 -3.62 -12.92 1.79
N THR A 123 -4.05 -12.87 3.05
CA THR A 123 -4.68 -14.01 3.69
C THR A 123 -6.11 -14.13 3.15
N ASP A 124 -6.31 -14.94 2.11
CA ASP A 124 -7.65 -15.31 1.66
C ASP A 124 -8.12 -16.49 2.51
N THR A 125 -8.83 -16.22 3.61
CA THR A 125 -9.56 -17.28 4.31
C THR A 125 -10.91 -16.76 4.80
N THR A 126 -11.88 -16.69 3.88
CA THR A 126 -13.34 -16.69 4.14
C THR A 126 -13.97 -15.55 4.95
N ASN A 127 -13.20 -14.75 5.70
CA ASN A 127 -13.63 -13.52 6.34
C ASN A 127 -12.80 -12.37 5.77
N SER A 128 -13.48 -11.38 5.18
CA SER A 128 -12.91 -10.19 4.53
C SER A 128 -12.14 -9.25 5.50
N GLU A 129 -11.84 -9.70 6.71
CA GLU A 129 -11.22 -8.95 7.80
C GLU A 129 -9.82 -9.47 8.16
N GLU A 130 -9.41 -10.66 7.70
CA GLU A 130 -8.05 -11.16 7.91
C GLU A 130 -7.09 -10.46 6.94
N GLY A 131 -6.24 -9.60 7.51
CA GLY A 131 -5.49 -8.61 6.76
C GLY A 131 -4.37 -9.17 5.87
N ARG A 132 -3.74 -8.25 5.14
CA ARG A 132 -2.55 -8.52 4.33
C ARG A 132 -1.36 -8.79 5.25
N ILE A 133 -0.57 -9.82 4.93
CA ILE A 133 0.68 -10.12 5.62
C ILE A 133 1.85 -9.70 4.72
N LEU A 134 2.76 -8.90 5.26
CA LEU A 134 4.02 -8.54 4.61
C LEU A 134 5.16 -9.28 5.29
N ARG A 135 6.13 -9.76 4.52
CA ARG A 135 7.30 -10.48 5.03
C ARG A 135 8.57 -9.82 4.52
N GLN A 136 9.63 -9.91 5.32
CA GLN A 136 10.93 -9.34 5.02
C GLN A 136 10.81 -7.84 4.69
N VAL A 137 10.17 -7.08 5.58
CA VAL A 137 9.96 -5.65 5.37
C VAL A 137 11.13 -4.89 5.97
N THR A 138 11.71 -3.98 5.20
CA THR A 138 12.73 -3.04 5.70
C THR A 138 12.14 -1.65 5.70
N ALA A 139 12.26 -0.97 6.83
CA ALA A 139 11.89 0.42 7.01
C ALA A 139 13.11 1.24 7.40
N GLN A 140 13.15 2.49 6.95
CA GLN A 140 14.16 3.47 7.31
C GLN A 140 13.65 4.32 8.48
N ILE A 141 14.51 4.57 9.47
CA ILE A 141 14.20 5.48 10.57
C ILE A 141 14.37 6.91 10.06
N THR A 142 13.25 7.63 9.94
CA THR A 142 13.20 9.04 9.53
C THR A 142 13.32 9.98 10.72
N GLY A 143 12.90 9.55 11.92
CA GLY A 143 12.98 10.38 13.12
C GLY A 143 12.59 9.64 14.39
N TYR A 144 12.36 10.42 15.44
CA TYR A 144 11.93 9.95 16.75
C TYR A 144 10.65 10.65 17.15
N VAL A 145 9.76 9.93 17.82
CA VAL A 145 8.60 10.53 18.48
C VAL A 145 9.12 11.07 19.82
N GLU A 146 9.29 12.40 19.89
CA GLU A 146 9.64 13.06 21.15
C GLU A 146 8.47 12.93 22.12
N HIS A 147 8.81 12.60 23.37
CA HIS A 147 7.88 12.17 24.40
C HIS A 147 7.43 13.32 25.30
#